data_AF-A0A3A9DVI8-F1
#
_entry.id   AF-A0A3A9DVI8-F1
#
_cell.length_a   1.000
_cell.length_b   1.000
_cell.length_c   1.000
_cell.angle_alpha   90.00
_cell.angle_beta   90.00
_cell.angle_gamma   90.00
#
_symmetry.space_group_name_H-M   'P 1'
#
loop_
_entity.id
_entity.type
_entity.pdbx_description
1 polymer ?
#
loop_
_entity_poly.entity_id
_entity_poly.type
_entity_poly.pdbx_seq_one_letter_code
_entity_poly.pdbx_strand_id
1 'polypeptide(L)'
;MKRFRVLTAALFAAVLLCGFSATAYAGGGEEFMDGTGGYDPDPPVAEEPEPEPNPFTPEGTGTVVDNATDGDGKEFFTITTPNENIFYLVIDRQRSGENVYFLNAVTEADLMALAEIIEEPPAPQPEPEPEPAPAPEPEP
;
A
#
# COMPACT_ATOMS: atom_id res chain seq x y z
N MET A 1 61.01 15.63 -13.13
CA MET A 1 60.99 15.40 -11.66
C MET A 1 59.61 15.57 -11.02
N LYS A 2 58.85 16.64 -11.30
CA LYS A 2 57.52 16.88 -10.67
C LYS A 2 56.45 15.83 -11.05
N ARG A 3 56.39 15.42 -12.32
CA ARG A 3 55.42 14.42 -12.81
C ARG A 3 55.67 13.00 -12.26
N PHE A 4 56.94 12.62 -12.13
CA PHE A 4 57.34 11.34 -11.52
C PHE A 4 57.04 11.28 -10.02
N ARG A 5 57.16 12.42 -9.30
CA ARG A 5 56.75 12.54 -7.89
C ARG A 5 55.25 12.44 -7.69
N VAL A 6 54.45 13.01 -8.60
CA VAL A 6 52.99 12.90 -8.56
C VAL A 6 52.53 11.47 -8.86
N LEU A 7 53.18 10.79 -9.82
CA LEU A 7 52.91 9.39 -10.12
C LEU A 7 53.27 8.45 -8.96
N THR A 8 54.41 8.66 -8.30
CA THR A 8 54.78 7.84 -7.12
C THR A 8 53.86 8.09 -5.93
N ALA A 9 53.44 9.34 -5.70
CA ALA A 9 52.47 9.66 -4.65
C ALA A 9 51.09 9.03 -4.92
N ALA A 10 50.62 9.05 -6.17
CA ALA A 10 49.35 8.42 -6.55
C ALA A 10 49.39 6.89 -6.41
N LEU A 11 50.52 6.26 -6.75
CA LEU A 11 50.70 4.81 -6.61
C LEU A 11 50.77 4.39 -5.13
N PHE A 12 51.41 5.19 -4.28
CA PHE A 12 51.41 4.97 -2.83
C PHE A 12 50.01 5.12 -2.22
N ALA A 13 49.24 6.11 -2.65
CA ALA A 13 47.87 6.31 -2.19
C ALA A 13 46.93 5.16 -2.60
N ALA A 14 47.09 4.62 -3.81
CA ALA A 14 46.32 3.47 -4.27
C ALA A 14 46.63 2.18 -3.48
N VAL A 15 47.90 1.96 -3.10
CA VAL A 15 48.30 0.81 -2.27
C VAL A 15 47.77 0.93 -0.84
N LEU A 16 47.75 2.15 -0.27
CA LEU A 16 47.21 2.40 1.08
C LEU A 16 45.68 2.27 1.16
N LEU A 17 44.95 2.53 0.07
CA LEU A 17 43.49 2.45 0.04
C LEU A 17 42.93 1.04 -0.24
N CYS A 18 43.74 0.13 -0.78
CA CYS A 18 43.31 -1.22 -1.16
C CYS A 18 43.80 -2.32 -0.20
N GLY A 19 44.53 -1.98 0.87
CA GLY A 19 45.01 -2.92 1.87
C GLY A 19 44.25 -2.78 3.19
N PHE A 20 43.79 -3.91 3.73
CA PHE A 20 43.10 -4.11 5.01
C PHE A 20 41.57 -4.08 5.00
N SER A 21 41.00 -5.19 4.53
CA SER A 21 39.77 -5.75 5.10
C SER A 21 40.09 -7.10 5.74
N ALA A 22 40.93 -7.07 6.78
CA ALA A 22 40.99 -8.17 7.74
C ALA A 22 39.97 -7.86 8.84
N THR A 23 38.93 -8.67 8.97
CA THR A 23 38.00 -8.58 10.09
C THR A 23 38.75 -8.98 11.36
N ALA A 24 39.04 -8.00 12.22
CA ALA A 24 39.51 -8.29 13.57
C ALA A 24 38.30 -8.79 14.38
N TYR A 25 38.19 -10.10 14.54
CA TYR A 25 37.24 -10.70 15.49
C TYR A 25 37.73 -10.37 16.90
N ALA A 26 37.10 -9.39 17.56
CA ALA A 26 37.28 -9.13 18.98
C ALA A 26 36.50 -10.20 19.77
N GLY A 27 37.01 -11.42 19.72
CA GLY A 27 36.52 -12.54 20.52
C GLY A 27 36.94 -12.35 21.97
N GLY A 28 36.08 -11.72 22.76
CA GLY A 28 36.11 -11.87 24.21
C GLY A 28 35.48 -13.21 24.56
N GLY A 29 36.29 -14.22 24.86
CA GLY A 29 35.79 -15.54 25.23
C GLY A 29 36.88 -16.59 25.29
N GLU A 30 37.38 -16.78 26.52
CA GLU A 30 38.01 -17.97 27.12
C GLU A 30 39.16 -18.72 26.41
N GLU A 31 40.21 -18.93 27.21
CA GLU A 31 41.42 -19.68 26.90
C GLU A 31 41.08 -21.10 26.45
N PHE A 32 41.35 -21.43 25.18
CA PHE A 32 41.37 -22.82 24.77
C PHE A 32 42.81 -23.31 24.61
N MET A 33 43.15 -24.14 25.59
CA MET A 33 44.34 -24.94 25.73
C MET A 33 44.73 -25.68 24.44
N ASP A 34 46.05 -25.72 24.23
CA ASP A 34 46.77 -26.70 23.44
C ASP A 34 46.37 -28.15 23.81
N GLY A 35 46.07 -28.99 22.82
CA GLY A 35 45.63 -30.36 23.08
C GLY A 35 45.20 -31.13 21.85
N THR A 36 46.15 -31.82 21.23
CA THR A 36 45.92 -32.88 20.24
C THR A 36 44.87 -33.90 20.72
N GLY A 37 43.70 -33.97 20.08
CA GLY A 37 42.74 -35.06 20.34
C GLY A 37 41.42 -34.94 19.58
N GLY A 38 41.19 -35.87 18.64
CA GLY A 38 39.86 -36.31 18.19
C GLY A 38 38.98 -35.28 17.48
N TYR A 39 38.98 -35.31 16.14
CA TYR A 39 37.85 -34.80 15.35
C TYR A 39 36.63 -35.69 15.64
N ASP A 40 35.75 -35.24 16.51
CA ASP A 40 34.35 -35.70 16.54
C ASP A 40 33.57 -34.68 15.72
N PRO A 41 33.00 -35.03 14.55
CA PRO A 41 32.20 -34.07 13.80
C PRO A 41 30.95 -33.74 14.61
N ASP A 42 30.76 -32.46 14.95
CA ASP A 42 29.54 -31.97 15.58
C ASP A 42 28.31 -32.56 14.86
N PRO A 43 27.29 -33.05 15.61
CA PRO A 43 26.06 -33.53 14.99
C PRO A 43 25.46 -32.40 14.15
N PRO A 44 24.79 -32.73 13.01
CA PRO A 44 24.18 -31.70 12.18
C PRO A 44 23.23 -30.88 13.06
N VAL A 45 23.47 -29.58 13.13
CA VAL A 45 22.56 -28.63 13.78
C VAL A 45 21.21 -28.81 13.09
N ALA A 46 20.26 -29.38 13.82
CA ALA A 46 18.89 -29.45 13.35
C ALA A 46 18.43 -28.01 13.18
N GLU A 47 18.03 -27.63 11.96
CA GLU A 47 17.43 -26.32 11.71
C GLU A 47 16.20 -26.20 12.62
N GLU A 48 16.31 -25.33 13.62
CA GLU A 48 15.22 -25.01 14.51
C GLU A 48 14.11 -24.41 13.65
N PRO A 49 12.88 -24.96 13.68
CA PRO A 49 11.82 -24.50 12.81
C PRO A 49 11.58 -23.01 13.05
N GLU A 50 11.58 -22.21 11.98
CA GLU A 50 11.27 -20.79 12.10
C GLU A 50 9.92 -20.63 12.81
N PRO A 51 9.82 -19.73 13.79
CA PRO A 51 8.59 -19.56 14.55
C PRO A 51 7.45 -19.18 13.59
N GLU A 52 6.38 -19.96 13.59
CA GLU A 52 5.19 -19.65 12.80
C GLU A 52 4.70 -18.24 13.18
N PRO A 53 4.36 -17.39 12.18
CA PRO A 53 3.87 -16.05 12.47
C PRO A 53 2.57 -16.17 13.29
N ASN A 54 2.54 -15.49 14.44
CA ASN A 54 1.35 -15.35 15.27
C ASN A 54 0.78 -13.93 15.10
N PRO A 55 0.07 -13.64 14.00
CA PRO A 55 -0.54 -12.34 13.82
C PRO A 55 -1.61 -12.11 14.89
N PHE A 56 -1.53 -10.97 15.57
CA PHE A 56 -2.56 -10.53 16.52
C PHE A 56 -3.88 -10.13 15.86
N THR A 57 -3.92 -10.12 14.53
CA THR A 57 -5.08 -9.76 13.72
C THR A 57 -5.75 -11.02 13.17
N PRO A 58 -7.08 -11.14 13.25
CA PRO A 58 -7.82 -12.14 12.50
C PRO A 58 -7.54 -12.06 11.00
N GLU A 59 -7.87 -13.12 10.27
CA GLU A 59 -7.88 -13.13 8.80
C GLU A 59 -8.71 -11.95 8.25
N GLY A 60 -8.14 -11.21 7.31
CA GLY A 60 -8.80 -10.09 6.64
C GLY A 60 -9.77 -10.53 5.54
N THR A 61 -10.73 -9.68 5.18
CA THR A 61 -11.71 -9.96 4.11
C THR A 61 -11.29 -9.49 2.72
N GLY A 62 -10.07 -8.96 2.57
CA GLY A 62 -9.55 -8.43 1.33
C GLY A 62 -8.03 -8.30 1.36
N THR A 63 -7.46 -8.08 0.18
CA THR A 63 -6.01 -8.02 -0.04
C THR A 63 -5.64 -6.65 -0.56
N VAL A 64 -4.58 -6.04 -0.01
CA VAL A 64 -4.00 -4.82 -0.58
C VAL A 64 -3.28 -5.19 -1.87
N VAL A 65 -3.73 -4.62 -2.99
CA VAL A 65 -3.15 -4.85 -4.32
C VAL A 65 -2.13 -3.77 -4.67
N ASP A 66 -2.34 -2.55 -4.18
CA ASP A 66 -1.44 -1.43 -4.43
C ASP A 66 -1.36 -0.48 -3.23
N ASN A 67 -0.21 0.16 -3.06
CA ASN A 67 0.03 1.24 -2.11
C ASN A 67 0.83 2.35 -2.80
N ALA A 68 0.32 3.58 -2.69
CA ALA A 68 1.03 4.78 -3.10
C ALA A 68 1.12 5.77 -1.94
N THR A 69 2.25 6.46 -1.81
CA THR A 69 2.43 7.52 -0.83
C THR A 69 2.86 8.78 -1.56
N ASP A 70 2.19 9.90 -1.30
CA ASP A 70 2.68 11.20 -1.75
C ASP A 70 3.76 11.73 -0.79
N GLY A 71 4.67 12.57 -1.28
CA GLY A 71 5.70 13.18 -0.43
C GLY A 71 5.15 14.09 0.67
N ASP A 72 3.85 14.39 0.59
CA ASP A 72 3.11 15.23 1.52
C ASP A 72 2.50 14.40 2.68
N GLY A 73 2.60 13.07 2.65
CA GLY A 73 2.13 12.20 3.74
C GLY A 73 0.68 11.73 3.60
N LYS A 74 0.12 11.69 2.39
CA LYS A 74 -1.07 10.90 2.09
C LYS A 74 -0.66 9.52 1.62
N GLU A 75 -1.28 8.52 2.22
CA GLU A 75 -1.14 7.11 1.84
C GLU A 75 -2.43 6.67 1.15
N PHE A 76 -2.32 5.99 0.02
CA PHE A 76 -3.42 5.48 -0.79
C PHE A 76 -3.26 3.97 -0.93
N PHE A 77 -4.29 3.21 -0.59
CA PHE A 77 -4.33 1.76 -0.71
C PHE A 77 -5.48 1.34 -1.63
N THR A 78 -5.19 0.43 -2.54
CA THR A 78 -6.20 -0.28 -3.32
C THR A 78 -6.39 -1.67 -2.73
N ILE A 79 -7.62 -2.00 -2.35
CA ILE A 79 -7.99 -3.25 -1.68
C ILE A 79 -8.98 -4.00 -2.56
N THR A 80 -8.70 -5.27 -2.81
CA THR A 80 -9.61 -6.15 -3.55
C THR A 80 -10.13 -7.26 -2.64
N THR A 81 -11.43 -7.51 -2.71
CA THR A 81 -12.08 -8.62 -1.98
C THR A 81 -12.10 -9.90 -2.81
N PRO A 82 -12.37 -11.08 -2.19
CA PRO A 82 -12.54 -12.33 -2.94
C PRO A 82 -13.63 -12.30 -4.01
N ASN A 83 -14.63 -11.44 -3.86
CA ASN A 83 -15.71 -11.23 -4.83
C ASN A 83 -15.37 -10.14 -5.86
N GLU A 84 -14.08 -9.80 -6.02
CA GLU A 84 -13.57 -8.82 -6.99
C GLU A 84 -14.04 -7.37 -6.78
N ASN A 85 -14.70 -7.05 -5.66
CA ASN A 85 -15.01 -5.66 -5.32
C ASN A 85 -13.71 -4.92 -4.97
N ILE A 86 -13.58 -3.70 -5.48
CA ILE A 86 -12.43 -2.82 -5.27
C ILE A 86 -12.83 -1.69 -4.31
N PHE A 87 -12.02 -1.51 -3.26
CA PHE A 87 -12.13 -0.43 -2.30
C PHE A 87 -10.85 0.38 -2.26
N TYR A 88 -10.97 1.66 -1.93
CA TYR A 88 -9.83 2.54 -1.74
C TYR A 88 -9.80 3.04 -0.29
N LEU A 89 -8.62 2.98 0.34
CA LEU A 89 -8.36 3.56 1.65
C LEU A 89 -7.34 4.68 1.50
N VAL A 90 -7.68 5.88 1.95
CA VAL A 90 -6.78 7.03 1.93
C VAL A 90 -6.52 7.48 3.36
N ILE A 91 -5.26 7.64 3.75
CA ILE A 91 -4.85 8.14 5.06
C ILE A 91 -4.10 9.45 4.84
N ASP A 92 -4.70 10.59 5.23
CA ASP A 92 -4.08 11.91 5.17
C ASP A 92 -3.37 12.23 6.48
N ARG A 93 -2.05 12.01 6.57
CA ARG A 93 -1.30 12.23 7.81
C ARG A 93 -1.06 13.70 8.14
N GLN A 94 -1.40 14.62 7.23
CA GLN A 94 -1.31 16.05 7.48
C GLN A 94 -2.49 16.57 8.31
N ARG A 95 -3.59 15.82 8.38
CA ARG A 95 -4.77 16.18 9.17
C ARG A 95 -4.75 15.47 10.53
N SER A 96 -5.20 16.17 11.55
CA SER A 96 -5.27 15.66 12.92
C SER A 96 -6.58 14.94 13.26
N GLY A 97 -7.54 14.89 12.34
CA GLY A 97 -8.84 14.24 12.54
C GLY A 97 -9.59 14.04 11.22
N GLU A 98 -10.54 13.10 11.21
CA GLU A 98 -11.33 12.71 10.02
C GLU A 98 -10.45 12.49 8.78
N ASN A 99 -9.30 11.88 9.01
CA ASN A 99 -8.21 11.83 8.04
C ASN A 99 -8.08 10.47 7.34
N VAL A 100 -9.02 9.56 7.58
CA VAL A 100 -9.09 8.25 6.94
C VAL A 100 -10.36 8.20 6.10
N TYR A 101 -10.21 7.98 4.79
CA TYR A 101 -11.29 7.89 3.83
C TYR A 101 -11.40 6.46 3.32
N PHE A 102 -12.57 5.87 3.46
CA PHE A 102 -12.86 4.56 2.90
C PHE A 102 -13.89 4.72 1.78
N LEU A 103 -13.50 4.35 0.57
CA LEU A 103 -14.24 4.63 -0.66
C LEU A 103 -14.54 3.32 -1.40
N ASN A 104 -15.71 3.25 -2.02
CA ASN A 104 -16.06 2.21 -2.97
C ASN A 104 -15.65 2.64 -4.39
N ALA A 105 -15.31 1.68 -5.25
CA ALA A 105 -15.25 1.93 -6.69
C ALA A 105 -16.66 2.18 -7.25
N VAL A 106 -16.75 3.06 -8.25
CA VAL A 106 -18.01 3.33 -8.95
C VAL A 106 -18.06 2.46 -10.20
N THR A 107 -19.14 1.70 -10.38
CA THR A 107 -19.37 0.89 -11.56
C THR A 107 -20.17 1.65 -12.63
N GLU A 108 -20.18 1.16 -13.87
CA GLU A 108 -21.04 1.73 -14.92
C GLU A 108 -22.52 1.68 -14.54
N ALA A 109 -22.96 0.61 -13.87
CA ALA A 109 -24.34 0.47 -13.40
C ALA A 109 -24.70 1.56 -12.39
N ASP A 110 -23.79 1.90 -11.48
CA ASP A 110 -23.99 2.99 -10.52
C ASP A 110 -24.12 4.34 -11.22
N LEU A 111 -23.32 4.58 -12.26
CA LEU A 111 -23.42 5.81 -13.06
C LEU A 111 -24.75 5.90 -13.83
N MET A 112 -25.23 4.79 -14.38
CA MET A 112 -26.52 4.73 -15.07
C MET A 112 -27.68 4.99 -14.11
N ALA A 113 -27.65 4.38 -12.92
CA ALA A 113 -28.67 4.61 -11.89
C ALA A 113 -28.73 6.09 -11.47
N LEU A 114 -27.57 6.76 -11.38
CA LEU A 114 -27.51 8.20 -11.10
C LEU A 114 -28.07 9.05 -12.25
N ALA A 115 -27.91 8.64 -13.51
CA ALA A 115 -28.44 9.35 -14.66
C ALA A 115 -29.98 9.27 -14.72
N GLU A 116 -30.57 8.11 -14.43
CA GLU A 116 -32.04 7.94 -14.40
C GLU A 116 -32.71 8.77 -13.31
N ILE A 117 -32.05 8.99 -12.16
CA ILE A 117 -32.56 9.84 -11.07
C ILE A 117 -32.63 11.32 -11.48
N ILE A 118 -31.85 11.74 -12.49
CA ILE A 118 -31.82 13.13 -12.98
C ILE A 118 -32.93 13.39 -14.00
N GLU A 119 -33.57 12.35 -14.55
CA GLU A 119 -34.74 12.55 -15.42
C GLU A 119 -35.92 13.09 -14.58
N GLU A 120 -36.25 14.36 -14.83
CA GLU A 120 -37.35 15.08 -14.18
C GLU A 120 -38.66 14.28 -14.32
N PRO A 121 -39.48 14.15 -13.26
CA PRO A 121 -40.74 13.44 -13.36
C PRO A 121 -41.56 13.99 -14.53
N PRO A 122 -42.30 13.12 -15.26
CA PRO A 122 -43.04 13.55 -16.43
C PRO A 122 -43.93 14.74 -16.06
N ALA A 123 -43.85 15.81 -16.87
CA ALA A 123 -44.64 17.00 -16.66
C ALA A 123 -46.11 16.62 -16.42
N PRO A 124 -46.79 17.23 -15.43
CA PRO A 124 -48.19 16.94 -15.16
C PRO A 124 -48.98 17.08 -16.45
N GLN A 125 -49.75 16.03 -16.80
CA GLN A 125 -50.62 16.10 -17.97
C GLN A 125 -51.57 17.29 -17.81
N PRO A 126 -51.84 18.05 -18.89
CA PRO A 126 -52.76 19.17 -18.82
C PRO A 126 -54.11 18.67 -18.30
N GLU A 127 -54.63 19.37 -17.29
CA GLU A 127 -55.95 19.11 -16.73
C GLU A 127 -56.97 19.18 -17.87
N PRO A 128 -57.89 18.21 -18.00
CA PRO A 128 -58.86 18.22 -19.10
C PRO A 128 -59.65 19.52 -19.07
N GLU A 129 -59.74 20.19 -20.23
CA GLU A 129 -60.49 21.44 -20.37
C GLU A 129 -61.92 21.24 -19.82
N PRO A 130 -62.42 22.16 -18.98
CA PRO A 130 -63.76 22.03 -18.42
C PRO A 130 -64.77 21.96 -19.56
N GLU A 131 -65.67 20.97 -19.50
CA GLU A 131 -66.71 20.78 -20.50
C GLU A 131 -67.52 22.09 -20.68
N PRO A 132 -67.90 22.44 -21.93
CA PRO A 132 -68.65 23.65 -22.18
C PRO A 132 -69.92 23.67 -21.32
N ALA A 133 -70.12 24.73 -20.55
CA ALA A 133 -71.32 24.88 -19.74
C ALA A 133 -72.58 24.71 -20.61
N PRO A 134 -73.60 23.95 -20.16
CA PRO A 134 -74.80 23.73 -20.94
C PRO A 134 -75.45 25.06 -21.30
N ALA A 135 -75.81 25.21 -22.58
CA ALA A 135 -76.46 26.42 -23.08
C ALA A 135 -77.75 26.66 -22.29
N PRO A 136 -78.06 27.92 -21.94
CA PRO A 136 -79.27 28.23 -21.16
C PRO A 136 -80.50 27.76 -21.94
N GLU A 137 -81.37 27.00 -21.28
CA GLU A 137 -82.65 26.59 -21.85
C GLU A 137 -83.50 27.84 -22.16
N PRO A 138 -84.22 27.85 -23.31
CA PRO A 138 -85.06 28.98 -23.66
C PRO A 138 -86.22 29.10 -22.67
N GLU A 139 -86.37 30.29 -22.08
CA GLU A 139 -87.49 30.62 -21.20
C GLU A 139 -88.83 30.61 -21.96
N PRO A 140 -89.94 30.18 -21.32
CA PRO A 140 -91.26 30.04 -21.94
C PRO A 140 -91.97 31.38 -22.24
#